data_AF-A0A3M7HKH5-F1
#
_entry.id   AF-A0A3M7HKH5-F1
#
_cell.length_a   1.000
_cell.length_b   1.000
_cell.length_c   1.000
_cell.angle_alpha   90.00
_cell.angle_beta   90.00
_cell.angle_gamma   90.00
#
_symmetry.space_group_name_H-M   'P 1'
#
loop_
_entity.id
_entity.type
_entity.pdbx_description
1 polymer ?
#
loop_
_entity_poly.entity_id
_entity_poly.type
_entity_poly.pdbx_seq_one_letter_code
_entity_poly.pdbx_strand_id
1 'polypeptide(L)'
;MPGLNSFVNGSLFNVLIIPEGGTENNTLASYDICYEDVLQSAYLGDLDLLFQYVPLYIGNATARMNQYAPDGFTFNNNDTYAMQSICAYEHACIGMSDFCSLFTEDEWAAFEQNLDIEYYYDYSFGSPTGRAQGLGYQQELLARLTDQYITNSNNSVNSTLTDNPKDFPLQRPFYVDFSHDDIIVSVLTSMSIDYFREHPNLSQYPPNPARHFLLSHMTPFGARLITEVIGCAAPDPEPVHEHRTTYFPTQYGYEPGNAPHKFIRMRLNNGILPLNTIRGGFCEGRSDGMCGKEDFLASQYEAMKLANYEFACFANYTILDPTNGRDYDGTVDNGTKGIVVNDGRIDAEYIESLRA
;
A
#
# COMPACT_ATOMS: atom_id res chain seq x y z
N MET A 1 -30.72 -15.89 -13.41
CA MET A 1 -29.45 -15.97 -12.67
C MET A 1 -28.82 -17.32 -12.98
N PRO A 2 -27.53 -17.41 -13.33
CA PRO A 2 -26.87 -18.71 -13.46
C PRO A 2 -26.90 -19.44 -12.12
N GLY A 3 -27.16 -20.75 -12.13
CA GLY A 3 -27.24 -21.58 -10.92
C GLY A 3 -25.86 -22.08 -10.46
N LEU A 4 -25.75 -22.51 -9.20
CA LEU A 4 -24.50 -22.99 -8.58
C LEU A 4 -23.74 -24.11 -9.32
N ASN A 5 -24.37 -24.76 -10.29
CA ASN A 5 -23.74 -25.82 -11.10
C ASN A 5 -22.94 -25.27 -12.30
N SER A 6 -22.98 -23.96 -12.56
CA SER A 6 -22.21 -23.28 -13.61
C SER A 6 -20.74 -23.02 -13.24
N PHE A 7 -20.32 -23.38 -12.02
CA PHE A 7 -19.09 -22.90 -11.38
C PHE A 7 -17.85 -23.79 -11.60
N VAL A 8 -17.93 -24.78 -12.48
CA VAL A 8 -16.95 -25.90 -12.53
C VAL A 8 -15.79 -25.66 -13.53
N ASN A 9 -15.78 -24.59 -14.34
CA ASN A 9 -14.84 -24.54 -15.48
C ASN A 9 -14.15 -23.20 -15.79
N GLY A 10 -14.05 -22.25 -14.84
CA GLY A 10 -13.26 -21.01 -15.01
C GLY A 10 -13.74 -20.05 -16.13
N SER A 11 -14.75 -20.41 -16.92
CA SER A 11 -15.24 -19.68 -18.10
C SER A 11 -16.15 -18.48 -17.78
N LEU A 12 -16.18 -18.01 -16.53
CA LEU A 12 -17.09 -16.96 -16.06
C LEU A 12 -16.45 -15.56 -16.04
N PHE A 13 -15.12 -15.49 -16.09
CA PHE A 13 -14.37 -14.24 -16.04
C PHE A 13 -13.32 -14.22 -17.14
N ASN A 14 -13.14 -13.07 -17.79
CA ASN A 14 -12.01 -12.84 -18.67
C ASN A 14 -10.88 -12.28 -17.79
N VAL A 15 -9.89 -13.10 -17.48
CA VAL A 15 -8.73 -12.70 -16.67
C VAL A 15 -7.70 -12.08 -17.60
N LEU A 16 -7.40 -10.80 -17.39
CA LEU A 16 -6.26 -10.14 -18.00
C LEU A 16 -5.05 -10.36 -17.09
N ILE A 17 -4.00 -10.99 -17.63
CA ILE A 17 -2.73 -11.16 -16.92
C ILE A 17 -1.80 -10.04 -17.40
N ILE A 18 -1.34 -9.22 -16.47
CA ILE A 18 -0.30 -8.21 -16.71
C ILE A 18 1.02 -8.84 -16.24
N PRO A 19 2.03 -8.97 -17.10
CA PRO A 19 3.29 -9.63 -16.74
C PRO A 19 4.09 -8.81 -15.74
N GLU A 20 4.93 -9.52 -14.97
CA GLU A 20 5.99 -8.94 -14.16
C GLU A 20 7.33 -9.44 -14.71
N GLY A 21 7.99 -8.59 -15.47
CA GLY A 21 9.21 -8.90 -16.23
C GLY A 21 10.33 -7.87 -16.05
N GLY A 22 10.07 -6.79 -15.29
CA GLY A 22 11.04 -5.75 -14.97
C GLY A 22 11.22 -4.66 -16.03
N THR A 23 10.36 -4.60 -17.06
CA THR A 23 10.36 -3.51 -18.05
C THR A 23 8.96 -3.09 -18.49
N GLU A 24 7.93 -3.78 -18.03
CA GLU A 24 6.55 -3.61 -18.47
C GLU A 24 5.81 -2.59 -17.62
N ASN A 25 4.99 -1.77 -18.27
CA ASN A 25 4.04 -0.92 -17.56
C ASN A 25 2.99 -1.81 -16.88
N ASN A 26 3.08 -1.92 -15.55
CA ASN A 26 2.17 -2.68 -14.72
C ASN A 26 1.67 -1.86 -13.52
N THR A 27 0.38 -1.56 -13.47
CA THR A 27 -0.24 -0.82 -12.35
C THR A 27 -0.41 -1.66 -11.08
N LEU A 28 -0.28 -2.98 -11.20
CA LEU A 28 -0.39 -3.96 -10.11
C LEU A 28 0.97 -4.44 -9.60
N ALA A 29 2.07 -3.96 -10.20
CA ALA A 29 3.46 -4.24 -9.83
C ALA A 29 4.36 -3.13 -10.42
N SER A 30 4.17 -1.89 -9.95
CA SER A 30 4.77 -0.70 -10.57
C SER A 30 6.28 -0.59 -10.40
N TYR A 31 6.86 -1.35 -9.46
CA TYR A 31 8.30 -1.46 -9.26
C TYR A 31 9.04 -1.93 -10.53
N ASP A 32 8.35 -2.62 -11.45
CA ASP A 32 8.92 -3.07 -12.73
C ASP A 32 9.36 -1.93 -13.66
N ILE A 33 8.77 -0.74 -13.52
CA ILE A 33 9.01 0.39 -14.44
C ILE A 33 9.47 1.66 -13.73
N CYS A 34 9.41 1.71 -12.40
CA CYS A 34 10.00 2.78 -11.61
C CYS A 34 11.45 2.42 -11.29
N TYR A 35 12.41 2.73 -12.18
CA TYR A 35 13.77 2.19 -12.07
C TYR A 35 14.57 2.66 -10.86
N GLU A 36 14.24 3.82 -10.28
CA GLU A 36 14.81 4.20 -8.99
C GLU A 36 14.51 3.18 -7.88
N ASP A 37 13.37 2.49 -7.99
CA ASP A 37 12.92 1.44 -7.07
C ASP A 37 13.72 0.13 -7.15
N VAL A 38 14.74 0.07 -8.01
CA VAL A 38 15.72 -1.04 -8.02
C VAL A 38 17.10 -0.60 -7.50
N LEU A 39 17.20 0.63 -6.99
CA LEU A 39 18.42 1.22 -6.43
C LEU A 39 18.32 1.38 -4.90
N GLN A 40 19.25 2.10 -4.30
CA GLN A 40 19.37 2.27 -2.85
C GLN A 40 18.09 2.83 -2.18
N SER A 41 17.33 3.65 -2.89
CA SER A 41 16.10 4.26 -2.41
C SER A 41 14.97 3.26 -2.13
N ALA A 42 15.06 2.05 -2.65
CA ALA A 42 14.10 0.96 -2.44
C ALA A 42 14.32 0.15 -1.15
N TYR A 43 15.39 0.44 -0.41
CA TYR A 43 15.81 -0.33 0.77
C TYR A 43 15.98 0.55 2.01
N LEU A 44 15.34 1.72 2.08
CA LEU A 44 15.49 2.63 3.22
C LEU A 44 14.92 2.03 4.50
N GLY A 45 13.75 1.40 4.38
CA GLY A 45 13.08 0.67 5.44
C GLY A 45 13.91 -0.53 5.91
N ASP A 46 14.43 -1.35 4.98
CA ASP A 46 15.38 -2.42 5.28
C ASP A 46 16.60 -1.92 6.08
N LEU A 47 17.19 -0.80 5.66
CA LEU A 47 18.36 -0.24 6.31
C LEU A 47 18.02 0.27 7.71
N ASP A 48 16.90 0.97 7.87
CA ASP A 48 16.46 1.47 9.17
C ASP A 48 16.06 0.34 10.13
N LEU A 49 15.36 -0.70 9.65
CA LEU A 49 14.97 -1.83 10.49
C LEU A 49 16.20 -2.65 10.90
N LEU A 50 17.09 -3.01 9.97
CA LEU A 50 18.21 -3.92 10.25
C LEU A 50 19.31 -3.26 11.07
N PHE A 51 19.61 -1.98 10.81
CA PHE A 51 20.72 -1.29 11.46
C PHE A 51 20.30 -0.46 12.67
N GLN A 52 19.02 -0.13 12.84
CA GLN A 52 18.54 0.63 14.01
C GLN A 52 17.59 -0.18 14.89
N TYR A 53 16.46 -0.66 14.35
CA TYR A 53 15.36 -1.14 15.20
C TYR A 53 15.55 -2.58 15.68
N VAL A 54 15.95 -3.53 14.82
CA VAL A 54 16.22 -4.92 15.24
C VAL A 54 17.24 -5.00 16.39
N PRO A 55 18.41 -4.31 16.31
CA PRO A 55 19.36 -4.29 17.42
C PRO A 55 18.83 -3.70 18.73
N LEU A 56 17.82 -2.81 18.67
CA LEU A 56 17.26 -2.13 19.84
C LEU A 56 16.47 -3.08 20.75
N TYR A 57 15.61 -3.94 20.20
CA TYR A 57 14.67 -4.72 21.01
C TYR A 57 15.05 -6.20 21.18
N ILE A 58 15.67 -6.82 20.16
CA ILE A 58 15.78 -8.29 20.14
C ILE A 58 16.87 -8.85 21.07
N GLY A 59 17.82 -8.01 21.51
CA GLY A 59 19.03 -8.46 22.22
C GLY A 59 18.74 -9.27 23.49
N ASN A 60 17.70 -8.92 24.24
CA ASN A 60 17.28 -9.69 25.43
C ASN A 60 16.75 -11.08 25.03
N ALA A 61 15.99 -11.20 23.94
CA ALA A 61 15.55 -12.48 23.41
C ALA A 61 16.74 -13.31 22.94
N THR A 62 17.69 -12.71 22.21
CA THR A 62 18.91 -13.39 21.74
C THR A 62 19.75 -13.93 22.91
N ALA A 63 19.92 -13.16 23.97
CA ALA A 63 20.61 -13.61 25.18
C ALA A 63 19.87 -14.79 25.84
N ARG A 64 18.54 -14.79 25.83
CA ARG A 64 17.68 -15.86 26.36
C ARG A 64 17.77 -17.13 25.52
N MET A 65 17.76 -17.05 24.19
CA MET A 65 17.94 -18.19 23.28
C MET A 65 19.32 -18.83 23.43
N ASN A 66 20.36 -18.02 23.59
CA ASN A 66 21.73 -18.51 23.75
C ASN A 66 21.95 -19.35 25.03
N GLN A 67 21.06 -19.31 26.01
CA GLN A 67 21.09 -20.23 27.16
C GLN A 67 20.80 -21.68 26.77
N TYR A 68 20.20 -21.89 25.59
CA TYR A 68 19.80 -23.20 25.07
C TYR A 68 20.49 -23.53 23.74
N ALA A 69 21.43 -22.69 23.27
CA ALA A 69 22.17 -22.94 22.05
C ALA A 69 23.03 -24.22 22.18
N PRO A 70 23.12 -25.04 21.13
CA PRO A 70 23.99 -26.21 21.15
C PRO A 70 25.46 -25.80 21.20
N ASP A 71 26.30 -26.69 21.75
CA ASP A 71 27.74 -26.46 21.86
C ASP A 71 28.35 -26.11 20.49
N GLY A 72 29.12 -25.03 20.44
CA GLY A 72 29.77 -24.55 19.21
C GLY A 72 28.91 -23.68 18.31
N PHE A 73 27.68 -23.34 18.72
CA PHE A 73 26.79 -22.43 18.02
C PHE A 73 26.40 -21.24 18.91
N THR A 74 26.23 -20.05 18.33
CA THR A 74 25.81 -18.85 19.04
C THR A 74 24.86 -18.07 18.15
N PHE A 75 23.62 -17.89 18.60
CA PHE A 75 22.64 -17.07 17.91
C PHE A 75 23.05 -15.61 17.98
N ASN A 76 22.96 -14.91 16.85
CA ASN A 76 23.01 -13.45 16.80
C ASN A 76 21.58 -12.85 16.74
N ASN A 77 21.51 -11.52 16.72
CA ASN A 77 20.23 -10.79 16.66
C ASN A 77 19.44 -11.11 15.38
N ASN A 78 20.11 -11.25 14.24
CA ASN A 78 19.48 -11.59 12.96
C ASN A 78 18.91 -13.02 12.98
N ASP A 79 19.62 -13.99 13.54
CA ASP A 79 19.10 -15.35 13.70
C ASP A 79 17.84 -15.36 14.57
N THR A 80 17.84 -14.53 15.62
CA THR A 80 16.72 -14.44 16.56
C THR A 80 15.51 -13.73 15.93
N TYR A 81 15.75 -12.67 15.14
CA TYR A 81 14.72 -12.01 14.34
C TYR A 81 14.12 -12.98 13.30
N ALA A 82 14.98 -13.76 12.62
CA ALA A 82 14.52 -14.77 11.66
C ALA A 82 13.60 -15.82 12.29
N MET A 83 13.77 -16.16 13.57
CA MET A 83 12.83 -17.03 14.29
C MET A 83 11.43 -16.42 14.43
N GLN A 84 11.32 -15.10 14.60
CA GLN A 84 10.01 -14.42 14.60
C GLN A 84 9.36 -14.50 13.23
N SER A 85 10.13 -14.29 12.15
CA SER A 85 9.65 -14.47 10.78
C SER A 85 9.20 -15.91 10.52
N ILE A 86 9.96 -16.92 10.97
CA ILE A 86 9.56 -18.33 10.83
C ILE A 86 8.20 -18.59 11.50
N CYS A 87 7.96 -18.05 12.70
CA CYS A 87 6.65 -18.16 13.35
C CYS A 87 5.53 -17.63 12.45
N ALA A 88 5.68 -16.45 11.85
CA ALA A 88 4.69 -15.87 10.97
C ALA A 88 4.43 -16.74 9.72
N TYR A 89 5.49 -17.21 9.05
CA TYR A 89 5.39 -18.06 7.86
C TYR A 89 4.82 -19.44 8.14
N GLU A 90 5.24 -20.11 9.22
CA GLU A 90 4.69 -21.40 9.62
C GLU A 90 3.23 -21.27 10.03
N HIS A 91 2.83 -20.21 10.73
CA HIS A 91 1.43 -19.99 11.04
C HIS A 91 0.59 -19.81 9.77
N ALA A 92 1.08 -19.06 8.78
CA ALA A 92 0.39 -18.87 7.51
C ALA A 92 0.28 -20.17 6.68
N CYS A 93 1.32 -21.00 6.69
CA CYS A 93 1.40 -22.21 5.86
C CYS A 93 0.73 -23.43 6.51
N ILE A 94 0.96 -23.66 7.81
CA ILE A 94 0.55 -24.88 8.53
C ILE A 94 -0.29 -24.62 9.79
N GLY A 95 -0.59 -23.35 10.12
CA GLY A 95 -1.53 -22.97 11.19
C GLY A 95 -0.97 -23.00 12.62
N MET A 96 0.32 -23.29 12.79
CA MET A 96 0.99 -23.31 14.10
C MET A 96 2.50 -23.15 13.95
N SER A 97 3.17 -22.67 15.00
CA SER A 97 4.64 -22.65 15.10
C SER A 97 5.08 -22.60 16.55
N ASP A 98 6.01 -23.48 16.94
CA ASP A 98 6.59 -23.46 18.28
C ASP A 98 7.50 -22.24 18.50
N PHE A 99 8.06 -21.67 17.42
CA PHE A 99 8.85 -20.44 17.48
C PHE A 99 8.03 -19.26 18.04
N CYS A 100 6.70 -19.27 17.85
CA CYS A 100 5.84 -18.21 18.37
C CYS A 100 5.91 -18.07 19.90
N SER A 101 6.08 -19.19 20.60
CA SER A 101 6.11 -19.24 22.07
C SER A 101 7.43 -18.77 22.69
N LEU A 102 8.45 -18.55 21.86
CA LEU A 102 9.76 -18.17 22.33
C LEU A 102 9.86 -16.69 22.72
N PHE A 103 8.91 -15.86 22.28
CA PHE A 103 8.96 -14.40 22.40
C PHE A 103 7.87 -13.84 23.32
N THR A 104 8.15 -12.71 23.96
CA THR A 104 7.17 -11.99 24.79
C THR A 104 6.22 -11.13 23.94
N GLU A 105 5.15 -10.62 24.55
CA GLU A 105 4.22 -9.70 23.88
C GLU A 105 4.92 -8.41 23.40
N ASP A 106 5.80 -7.83 24.23
CA ASP A 106 6.59 -6.65 23.83
C ASP A 106 7.53 -6.94 22.65
N GLU A 107 8.15 -8.14 22.63
CA GLU A 107 9.03 -8.58 21.53
C GLU A 107 8.22 -8.79 20.23
N TRP A 108 6.97 -9.25 20.32
CA TRP A 108 6.05 -9.33 19.18
C TRP A 108 5.54 -7.97 18.71
N ALA A 109 5.22 -7.06 19.63
CA ALA A 109 4.82 -5.70 19.29
C ALA A 109 5.98 -4.97 18.56
N ALA A 110 7.22 -5.18 19.01
CA ALA A 110 8.39 -4.67 18.31
C ALA A 110 8.61 -5.34 16.95
N PHE A 111 8.37 -6.65 16.81
CA PHE A 111 8.39 -7.33 15.51
C PHE A 111 7.42 -6.68 14.52
N GLU A 112 6.18 -6.40 14.93
CA GLU A 112 5.21 -5.65 14.13
C GLU A 112 5.75 -4.28 13.73
N GLN A 113 6.36 -3.53 14.67
CA GLN A 113 6.94 -2.24 14.33
C GLN A 113 8.15 -2.33 13.38
N ASN A 114 8.91 -3.43 13.31
CA ASN A 114 9.95 -3.56 12.27
C ASN A 114 9.33 -3.54 10.87
N LEU A 115 8.24 -4.28 10.68
CA LEU A 115 7.55 -4.33 9.39
C LEU A 115 6.82 -3.00 9.10
N ASP A 116 6.33 -2.31 10.12
CA ASP A 116 5.83 -0.93 9.99
C ASP A 116 6.93 0.00 9.45
N ILE A 117 8.15 -0.10 9.99
CA ILE A 117 9.32 0.69 9.55
C ILE A 117 9.67 0.37 8.10
N GLU A 118 9.85 -0.92 7.77
CA GLU A 118 10.16 -1.40 6.43
C GLU A 118 9.21 -0.79 5.40
N TYR A 119 7.91 -1.08 5.52
CA TYR A 119 6.93 -0.66 4.52
C TYR A 119 6.67 0.84 4.49
N TYR A 120 6.85 1.54 5.62
CA TYR A 120 6.68 2.98 5.63
C TYR A 120 7.74 3.68 4.79
N TYR A 121 9.01 3.29 4.96
CA TYR A 121 10.13 3.94 4.29
C TYR A 121 10.43 3.37 2.90
N ASP A 122 9.99 2.15 2.59
CA ASP A 122 10.16 1.57 1.25
C ASP A 122 8.98 1.89 0.30
N TYR A 123 7.74 1.90 0.80
CA TYR A 123 6.55 1.98 -0.07
C TYR A 123 5.55 3.09 0.29
N SER A 124 5.66 3.71 1.48
CA SER A 124 4.69 4.73 1.91
C SER A 124 5.24 6.16 1.86
N PHE A 125 4.75 7.04 2.73
CA PHE A 125 5.17 8.43 2.81
C PHE A 125 6.66 8.57 3.15
N GLY A 126 7.28 7.57 3.80
CA GLY A 126 8.71 7.58 4.02
C GLY A 126 9.53 7.41 2.73
N SER A 127 8.95 6.83 1.68
CA SER A 127 9.67 6.47 0.44
C SER A 127 9.83 7.64 -0.53
N PRO A 128 10.96 7.78 -1.23
CA PRO A 128 11.12 8.68 -2.38
C PRO A 128 10.18 8.38 -3.56
N THR A 129 9.73 7.14 -3.69
CA THR A 129 8.95 6.63 -4.85
C THR A 129 7.54 6.17 -4.47
N GLY A 130 7.18 6.12 -3.18
CA GLY A 130 5.91 5.53 -2.70
C GLY A 130 4.63 6.06 -3.39
N ARG A 131 4.52 7.37 -3.65
CA ARG A 131 3.38 7.91 -4.42
C ARG A 131 3.41 7.52 -5.88
N ALA A 132 4.60 7.46 -6.48
CA ALA A 132 4.80 7.16 -7.88
C ALA A 132 4.37 5.71 -8.18
N GLN A 133 4.68 4.78 -7.28
CA GLN A 133 4.27 3.38 -7.41
C GLN A 133 2.72 3.24 -7.43
N GLY A 134 2.00 3.91 -6.53
CA GLY A 134 0.54 3.82 -6.47
C GLY A 134 -0.22 4.60 -7.55
N LEU A 135 0.48 5.48 -8.29
CA LEU A 135 -0.13 6.46 -9.20
C LEU A 135 -0.92 5.79 -10.34
N GLY A 136 -0.38 4.73 -10.93
CA GLY A 136 -1.00 4.07 -12.07
C GLY A 136 -2.35 3.44 -11.72
N TYR A 137 -2.42 2.71 -10.60
CA TYR A 137 -3.68 2.14 -10.11
C TYR A 137 -4.68 3.23 -9.71
N GLN A 138 -4.21 4.31 -9.06
CA GLN A 138 -5.06 5.46 -8.76
C GLN A 138 -5.70 6.02 -10.04
N GLN A 139 -4.93 6.18 -11.12
CA GLN A 139 -5.44 6.66 -12.40
C GLN A 139 -6.46 5.70 -13.03
N GLU A 140 -6.23 4.39 -12.97
CA GLU A 140 -7.19 3.38 -13.43
C GLU A 140 -8.49 3.38 -12.60
N LEU A 141 -8.40 3.59 -11.29
CA LEU A 141 -9.57 3.77 -10.43
C LEU A 141 -10.39 4.98 -10.86
N LEU A 142 -9.75 6.13 -11.11
CA LEU A 142 -10.44 7.33 -11.58
C LEU A 142 -11.09 7.09 -12.94
N ALA A 143 -10.39 6.43 -13.88
CA ALA A 143 -10.92 6.05 -15.18
C ALA A 143 -12.22 5.22 -15.06
N ARG A 144 -12.26 4.24 -14.15
CA ARG A 144 -13.46 3.44 -13.84
C ARG A 144 -14.57 4.27 -13.19
N LEU A 145 -14.23 5.23 -12.33
CA LEU A 145 -15.21 6.12 -11.68
C LEU A 145 -15.80 7.17 -12.63
N THR A 146 -15.06 7.59 -13.66
CA THR A 146 -15.49 8.62 -14.63
C THR A 146 -15.96 8.05 -15.96
N ASP A 147 -15.89 6.73 -16.14
CA ASP A 147 -16.16 6.06 -17.42
C ASP A 147 -15.34 6.64 -18.58
N GLN A 148 -14.03 6.83 -18.36
CA GLN A 148 -13.09 7.34 -19.37
C GLN A 148 -11.90 6.39 -19.54
N TYR A 149 -11.55 6.08 -20.78
CA TYR A 149 -10.34 5.28 -21.08
C TYR A 149 -9.07 6.11 -20.87
N ILE A 150 -7.95 5.42 -20.64
CA ILE A 150 -6.63 6.06 -20.54
C ILE A 150 -5.89 5.79 -21.86
N THR A 151 -5.68 6.84 -22.64
CA THR A 151 -5.16 6.73 -24.02
C THR A 151 -3.64 6.90 -24.12
N ASN A 152 -2.95 7.11 -23.00
CA ASN A 152 -1.51 7.36 -22.96
C ASN A 152 -0.87 6.82 -21.68
N SER A 153 0.36 6.34 -21.80
CA SER A 153 1.19 5.92 -20.67
C SER A 153 2.13 7.05 -20.24
N ASN A 154 1.86 7.66 -19.10
CA ASN A 154 2.75 8.65 -18.46
C ASN A 154 3.26 8.21 -17.08
N ASN A 155 2.96 6.97 -16.70
CA ASN A 155 3.37 6.28 -15.47
C ASN A 155 3.26 4.76 -15.72
N SER A 156 3.07 3.95 -14.69
CA SER A 156 2.95 2.48 -14.79
C SER A 156 1.70 1.98 -15.54
N VAL A 157 0.78 2.86 -15.97
CA VAL A 157 -0.33 2.49 -16.86
C VAL A 157 0.17 2.02 -18.22
N ASN A 158 -0.38 0.92 -18.73
CA ASN A 158 -0.20 0.46 -20.11
C ASN A 158 -1.41 0.85 -20.97
N SER A 159 -1.28 1.89 -21.79
CA SER A 159 -2.39 2.39 -22.63
C SER A 159 -2.86 1.38 -23.68
N THR A 160 -2.04 0.40 -24.08
CA THR A 160 -2.51 -0.66 -24.99
C THR A 160 -3.60 -1.52 -24.33
N LEU A 161 -3.55 -1.67 -23.01
CA LEU A 161 -4.56 -2.38 -22.21
C LEU A 161 -5.73 -1.46 -21.85
N THR A 162 -5.45 -0.21 -21.49
CA THR A 162 -6.44 0.73 -20.94
C THR A 162 -7.18 1.59 -21.97
N ASP A 163 -6.77 1.58 -23.24
CA ASP A 163 -7.44 2.27 -24.36
C ASP A 163 -8.38 1.34 -25.17
N ASN A 164 -8.98 0.33 -24.52
CA ASN A 164 -9.93 -0.51 -25.23
C ASN A 164 -10.94 -1.22 -24.30
N PRO A 165 -12.19 -1.46 -24.78
CA PRO A 165 -13.23 -2.12 -23.99
C PRO A 165 -13.01 -3.62 -23.74
N LYS A 166 -12.09 -4.26 -24.48
CA LYS A 166 -11.87 -5.70 -24.38
C LYS A 166 -11.04 -6.03 -23.13
N ASP A 167 -9.99 -5.25 -22.90
CA ASP A 167 -9.01 -5.49 -21.84
C ASP A 167 -9.28 -4.59 -20.61
N PHE A 168 -9.80 -3.37 -20.81
CA PHE A 168 -10.18 -2.45 -19.71
C PHE A 168 -11.65 -2.00 -19.80
N PRO A 169 -12.63 -2.91 -19.61
CA PRO A 169 -14.04 -2.56 -19.77
C PRO A 169 -14.53 -1.57 -18.70
N LEU A 170 -15.11 -0.45 -19.13
CA LEU A 170 -15.76 0.52 -18.25
C LEU A 170 -17.22 0.11 -17.94
N GLN A 171 -17.87 0.77 -16.97
CA GLN A 171 -19.27 0.52 -16.57
C GLN A 171 -19.56 -0.92 -16.11
N ARG A 172 -18.60 -1.59 -15.47
CA ARG A 172 -18.85 -2.90 -14.84
C ARG A 172 -19.47 -2.72 -13.45
N PRO A 173 -20.34 -3.65 -13.01
CA PRO A 173 -20.90 -3.60 -11.66
C PRO A 173 -19.84 -3.83 -10.57
N PHE A 174 -18.74 -4.51 -10.90
CA PHE A 174 -17.58 -4.67 -10.02
C PHE A 174 -16.31 -4.94 -10.84
N TYR A 175 -15.17 -4.65 -10.21
CA TYR A 175 -13.82 -4.90 -10.69
C TYR A 175 -13.08 -5.69 -9.60
N VAL A 176 -12.15 -6.56 -10.00
CA VAL A 176 -11.28 -7.29 -9.06
C VAL A 176 -9.90 -7.34 -9.68
N ASP A 177 -8.93 -6.75 -8.99
CA ASP A 177 -7.52 -6.78 -9.35
C ASP A 177 -6.76 -7.53 -8.24
N PHE A 178 -5.77 -8.33 -8.61
CA PHE A 178 -4.90 -9.04 -7.68
C PHE A 178 -3.48 -8.48 -7.83
N SER A 179 -2.87 -8.12 -6.72
CA SER A 179 -1.60 -7.38 -6.66
C SER A 179 -0.87 -7.77 -5.37
N HIS A 180 0.18 -7.02 -5.05
CA HIS A 180 1.07 -7.22 -3.90
C HIS A 180 0.74 -6.21 -2.78
N ASP A 181 1.29 -6.47 -1.60
CA ASP A 181 1.12 -5.67 -0.39
C ASP A 181 1.71 -4.27 -0.54
N ASP A 182 2.95 -4.16 -0.99
CA ASP A 182 3.63 -2.90 -1.30
C ASP A 182 2.79 -1.96 -2.19
N ILE A 183 2.17 -2.47 -3.25
CA ILE A 183 1.33 -1.68 -4.16
C ILE A 183 0.09 -1.15 -3.46
N ILE A 184 -0.54 -1.91 -2.55
CA ILE A 184 -1.68 -1.42 -1.77
C ILE A 184 -1.24 -0.25 -0.87
N VAL A 185 -0.09 -0.36 -0.22
CA VAL A 185 0.49 0.72 0.61
C VAL A 185 0.78 1.96 -0.24
N SER A 186 1.43 1.77 -1.39
CA SER A 186 1.74 2.83 -2.36
C SER A 186 0.47 3.50 -2.91
N VAL A 187 -0.61 2.75 -3.15
CA VAL A 187 -1.92 3.31 -3.57
C VAL A 187 -2.48 4.22 -2.47
N LEU A 188 -2.52 3.80 -1.21
CA LEU A 188 -3.01 4.62 -0.11
C LEU A 188 -2.19 5.92 0.04
N THR A 189 -0.89 5.82 -0.18
CA THR A 189 0.06 6.94 -0.15
C THR A 189 -0.17 7.91 -1.33
N SER A 190 -0.30 7.39 -2.54
CA SER A 190 -0.58 8.15 -3.76
C SER A 190 -1.91 8.91 -3.66
N MET A 191 -2.93 8.27 -3.06
CA MET A 191 -4.23 8.86 -2.76
C MET A 191 -4.22 9.90 -1.63
N SER A 192 -3.07 10.12 -1.00
CA SER A 192 -2.84 11.09 0.07
C SER A 192 -3.75 10.90 1.29
N ILE A 193 -3.98 9.66 1.70
CA ILE A 193 -4.72 9.35 2.93
C ILE A 193 -3.81 9.61 4.13
N ASP A 194 -3.75 10.87 4.58
CA ASP A 194 -2.76 11.34 5.58
C ASP A 194 -2.95 10.73 6.99
N TYR A 195 -4.01 9.94 7.22
CA TYR A 195 -4.13 9.10 8.42
C TYR A 195 -2.90 8.21 8.63
N PHE A 196 -2.33 7.68 7.54
CA PHE A 196 -1.16 6.80 7.57
C PHE A 196 0.19 7.54 7.49
N ARG A 197 0.20 8.88 7.56
CA ARG A 197 1.42 9.70 7.42
C ARG A 197 2.25 9.78 8.72
N GLU A 198 1.76 9.22 9.83
CA GLU A 198 2.55 9.16 11.05
C GLU A 198 3.71 8.17 10.87
N HIS A 199 4.92 8.70 10.71
CA HIS A 199 6.11 7.86 10.51
C HIS A 199 6.45 7.02 11.76
N PRO A 200 6.85 5.75 11.60
CA PRO A 200 7.25 4.89 12.70
C PRO A 200 8.49 5.43 13.47
N ASN A 201 8.51 5.21 14.78
CA ASN A 201 9.60 5.65 15.66
C ASN A 201 10.74 4.62 15.72
N LEU A 202 11.92 4.98 15.23
CA LEU A 202 13.09 4.09 15.14
C LEU A 202 13.83 3.85 16.47
N SER A 203 13.43 4.50 17.57
CA SER A 203 14.19 4.49 18.83
C SER A 203 13.34 4.11 20.06
N GLN A 204 12.05 3.83 19.88
CA GLN A 204 11.14 3.53 20.98
C GLN A 204 10.87 2.02 21.09
N TYR A 205 11.10 1.46 22.28
CA TYR A 205 10.72 0.10 22.66
C TYR A 205 10.22 0.05 24.12
N PRO A 206 9.05 -0.54 24.42
CA PRO A 206 8.03 -1.06 23.49
C PRO A 206 7.42 0.02 22.57
N PRO A 207 6.89 -0.37 21.39
CA PRO A 207 6.29 0.55 20.42
C PRO A 207 5.06 1.30 20.98
N ASN A 208 4.72 2.46 20.40
CA ASN A 208 3.47 3.15 20.74
C ASN A 208 2.27 2.32 20.21
N PRO A 209 1.34 1.85 21.07
CA PRO A 209 0.18 1.09 20.60
C PRO A 209 -0.87 1.95 19.87
N ALA A 210 -0.78 3.27 19.96
CA ALA A 210 -1.73 4.20 19.31
C ALA A 210 -1.26 4.72 17.94
N ARG A 211 -0.16 4.19 17.39
CA ARG A 211 0.35 4.58 16.06
C ARG A 211 -0.66 4.23 14.96
N HIS A 212 -0.72 5.05 13.91
CA HIS A 212 -1.68 4.83 12.83
C HIS A 212 -1.18 3.92 11.71
N PHE A 213 0.13 3.88 11.45
CA PHE A 213 0.73 2.97 10.48
C PHE A 213 0.97 1.62 11.14
N LEU A 214 0.11 0.66 10.83
CA LEU A 214 0.11 -0.71 11.35
C LEU A 214 -0.01 -1.67 10.17
N LEU A 215 1.10 -2.17 9.67
CA LEU A 215 1.17 -2.98 8.45
C LEU A 215 0.27 -4.21 8.55
N SER A 216 0.25 -4.86 9.72
CA SER A 216 -0.61 -6.02 10.01
C SER A 216 -2.11 -5.74 9.80
N HIS A 217 -2.54 -4.47 9.94
CA HIS A 217 -3.91 -4.02 9.67
C HIS A 217 -4.12 -3.53 8.23
N MET A 218 -3.04 -3.19 7.53
CA MET A 218 -3.07 -2.66 6.17
C MET A 218 -2.98 -3.78 5.13
N THR A 219 -1.92 -4.58 5.18
CA THR A 219 -1.61 -5.60 4.18
C THR A 219 -1.24 -6.95 4.80
N PRO A 220 -2.10 -7.55 5.64
CA PRO A 220 -1.91 -8.95 6.04
C PRO A 220 -2.04 -9.88 4.83
N PHE A 221 -1.62 -11.15 4.96
CA PHE A 221 -1.89 -12.15 3.92
C PHE A 221 -3.40 -12.18 3.55
N GLY A 222 -3.70 -12.00 2.27
CA GLY A 222 -5.07 -11.91 1.76
C GLY A 222 -5.74 -10.55 1.97
N ALA A 223 -4.94 -9.49 2.07
CA ALA A 223 -5.40 -8.10 2.15
C ALA A 223 -6.40 -7.74 1.03
N ARG A 224 -7.28 -6.78 1.33
CA ARG A 224 -8.28 -6.29 0.38
C ARG A 224 -8.57 -4.81 0.59
N LEU A 225 -8.31 -4.03 -0.44
CA LEU A 225 -8.74 -2.65 -0.58
C LEU A 225 -9.98 -2.60 -1.48
N ILE A 226 -11.08 -2.06 -0.97
CA ILE A 226 -12.36 -1.99 -1.68
C ILE A 226 -12.78 -0.54 -1.78
N THR A 227 -13.02 -0.06 -3.01
CA THR A 227 -13.64 1.24 -3.28
C THR A 227 -15.08 1.04 -3.71
N GLU A 228 -16.01 1.67 -3.00
CA GLU A 228 -17.46 1.52 -3.20
C GLU A 228 -18.06 2.85 -3.65
N VAL A 229 -18.91 2.81 -4.68
CA VAL A 229 -19.77 3.94 -5.06
C VAL A 229 -21.14 3.73 -4.40
N ILE A 230 -21.46 4.59 -3.44
CA ILE A 230 -22.71 4.53 -2.67
C ILE A 230 -23.66 5.60 -3.19
N GLY A 231 -24.87 5.20 -3.57
CA GLY A 231 -25.93 6.13 -3.94
C GLY A 231 -26.86 6.42 -2.76
N CYS A 232 -27.09 7.70 -2.48
CA CYS A 232 -27.95 8.18 -1.40
C CYS A 232 -29.05 9.09 -1.95
N ALA A 233 -30.21 9.06 -1.28
CA ALA A 233 -31.33 9.95 -1.58
C ALA A 233 -31.11 11.39 -1.08
N ALA A 234 -30.28 11.56 -0.06
CA ALA A 234 -29.94 12.85 0.53
C ALA A 234 -28.43 13.16 0.36
N PRO A 235 -28.05 14.44 0.20
CA PRO A 235 -26.65 14.88 0.12
C PRO A 235 -25.95 14.92 1.47
N ASP A 236 -26.71 15.04 2.56
CA ASP A 236 -26.21 15.03 3.92
C ASP A 236 -27.22 14.26 4.79
N PRO A 237 -27.12 12.93 4.86
CA PRO A 237 -28.04 12.13 5.66
C PRO A 237 -27.75 12.35 7.15
N GLU A 238 -28.82 12.49 7.95
CA GLU A 238 -28.71 12.61 9.41
C GLU A 238 -27.90 11.44 10.01
N PRO A 239 -26.85 11.71 10.81
CA PRO A 239 -26.04 10.68 11.42
C PRO A 239 -26.87 9.72 12.26
N VAL A 240 -26.74 8.41 11.99
CA VAL A 240 -27.34 7.36 12.81
C VAL A 240 -26.28 6.86 13.78
N HIS A 241 -26.39 7.25 15.05
CA HIS A 241 -25.42 6.91 16.09
C HIS A 241 -25.61 5.51 16.70
N GLU A 242 -26.72 4.84 16.39
CA GLU A 242 -26.93 3.46 16.83
C GLU A 242 -26.23 2.47 15.89
N HIS A 243 -25.24 1.76 16.41
CA HIS A 243 -24.60 0.65 15.70
C HIS A 243 -25.64 -0.41 15.32
N ARG A 244 -25.76 -0.67 14.02
CA ARG A 244 -26.54 -1.80 13.49
C ARG A 244 -25.57 -2.81 12.88
N THR A 245 -25.66 -4.05 13.34
CA THR A 245 -24.83 -5.18 12.89
C THR A 245 -25.58 -6.12 11.95
N THR A 246 -26.86 -5.89 11.70
CA THR A 246 -27.71 -6.73 10.84
C THR A 246 -28.30 -5.88 9.71
N TYR A 247 -28.08 -6.33 8.47
CA TYR A 247 -28.61 -5.71 7.27
C TYR A 247 -29.19 -6.79 6.35
N PHE A 248 -30.34 -6.52 5.73
CA PHE A 248 -30.83 -7.33 4.61
C PHE A 248 -30.49 -6.64 3.27
N PRO A 249 -30.13 -7.38 2.22
CA PRO A 249 -29.83 -6.80 0.89
C PRO A 249 -30.95 -5.90 0.33
N THR A 250 -32.20 -6.12 0.76
CA THR A 250 -33.37 -5.34 0.34
C THR A 250 -33.80 -4.27 1.33
N GLN A 251 -33.14 -4.15 2.50
CA GLN A 251 -33.61 -3.34 3.63
C GLN A 251 -33.75 -1.85 3.30
N TYR A 252 -32.94 -1.35 2.37
CA TYR A 252 -32.97 0.05 1.94
C TYR A 252 -33.37 0.22 0.48
N GLY A 253 -33.76 -0.87 -0.21
CA GLY A 253 -34.24 -0.87 -1.60
C GLY A 253 -33.49 0.11 -2.50
N TYR A 254 -32.25 -0.21 -2.88
CA TYR A 254 -31.48 0.69 -3.75
C TYR A 254 -32.15 0.82 -5.11
N GLU A 255 -32.67 2.01 -5.39
CA GLU A 255 -33.21 2.41 -6.68
C GLU A 255 -32.33 3.53 -7.24
N PRO A 256 -31.58 3.30 -8.35
CA PRO A 256 -30.68 4.30 -8.93
C PRO A 256 -31.35 5.66 -9.19
N GLY A 257 -32.63 5.66 -9.58
CA GLY A 257 -33.42 6.86 -9.84
C GLY A 257 -33.71 7.71 -8.58
N ASN A 258 -33.66 7.11 -7.39
CA ASN A 258 -33.88 7.78 -6.11
C ASN A 258 -32.57 8.07 -5.36
N ALA A 259 -31.41 7.84 -5.99
CA ALA A 259 -30.10 8.00 -5.39
C ALA A 259 -29.23 8.99 -6.20
N PRO A 260 -29.65 10.26 -6.34
CA PRO A 260 -28.95 11.24 -7.15
C PRO A 260 -27.58 11.64 -6.57
N HIS A 261 -27.37 11.48 -5.26
CA HIS A 261 -26.11 11.81 -4.60
C HIS A 261 -25.22 10.57 -4.58
N LYS A 262 -23.99 10.70 -5.09
CA LYS A 262 -23.01 9.62 -5.12
C LYS A 262 -21.86 9.94 -4.16
N PHE A 263 -21.50 8.95 -3.37
CA PHE A 263 -20.40 8.99 -2.42
C PHE A 263 -19.41 7.88 -2.71
N ILE A 264 -18.15 8.13 -2.40
CA ILE A 264 -17.08 7.15 -2.36
C ILE A 264 -16.87 6.74 -0.91
N ARG A 265 -16.79 5.44 -0.67
CA ARG A 265 -16.29 4.87 0.58
C ARG A 265 -15.19 3.88 0.24
N MET A 266 -14.13 3.88 1.03
CA MET A 266 -13.08 2.87 0.90
C MET A 266 -12.98 2.02 2.15
N ARG A 267 -12.62 0.76 1.96
CA ARG A 267 -12.47 -0.21 3.04
C ARG A 267 -11.17 -0.98 2.87
N LEU A 268 -10.36 -1.02 3.91
CA LEU A 268 -9.15 -1.84 3.99
C LEU A 268 -9.38 -2.93 5.02
N ASN A 269 -9.39 -4.19 4.58
CA ASN A 269 -9.60 -5.36 5.45
C ASN A 269 -10.87 -5.28 6.31
N ASN A 270 -11.94 -4.73 5.73
CA ASN A 270 -13.24 -4.39 6.36
C ASN A 270 -13.27 -3.13 7.24
N GLY A 271 -12.14 -2.56 7.64
CA GLY A 271 -12.08 -1.26 8.29
C GLY A 271 -12.42 -0.14 7.32
N ILE A 272 -13.23 0.83 7.74
CA ILE A 272 -13.54 2.02 6.93
C ILE A 272 -12.31 2.92 6.92
N LEU A 273 -11.85 3.32 5.73
CA LEU A 273 -10.76 4.28 5.63
C LEU A 273 -11.27 5.70 5.93
N PRO A 274 -10.52 6.50 6.70
CA PRO A 274 -10.93 7.84 7.08
C PRO A 274 -10.68 8.82 5.92
N LEU A 275 -11.55 8.80 4.91
CA LEU A 275 -11.38 9.65 3.71
C LEU A 275 -11.35 11.15 4.03
N ASN A 276 -11.85 11.58 5.19
CA ASN A 276 -11.74 12.95 5.68
C ASN A 276 -10.29 13.38 5.99
N THR A 277 -9.33 12.45 6.00
CA THR A 277 -7.89 12.76 6.10
C THR A 277 -7.22 12.84 4.73
N ILE A 278 -7.96 12.73 3.62
CA ILE A 278 -7.37 12.99 2.30
C ILE A 278 -6.87 14.43 2.27
N ARG A 279 -5.59 14.58 1.91
CA ARG A 279 -4.93 15.89 1.82
C ARG A 279 -5.69 16.86 0.92
N GLY A 280 -5.72 18.13 1.32
CA GLY A 280 -6.40 19.20 0.59
C GLY A 280 -7.84 19.47 1.04
N GLY A 281 -8.38 18.63 1.92
CA GLY A 281 -9.59 18.95 2.69
C GLY A 281 -10.93 18.78 1.97
N PHE A 282 -10.92 18.27 0.73
CA PHE A 282 -12.14 18.07 -0.07
C PHE A 282 -13.18 17.15 0.60
N CYS A 283 -12.71 16.18 1.39
CA CYS A 283 -13.57 15.22 2.09
C CYS A 283 -13.76 15.55 3.59
N GLU A 284 -13.38 16.75 4.03
CA GLU A 284 -13.50 17.17 5.43
C GLU A 284 -14.96 17.20 5.92
N GLY A 285 -15.15 17.08 7.24
CA GLY A 285 -16.47 17.11 7.88
C GLY A 285 -17.26 15.79 7.80
N ARG A 286 -16.77 14.79 7.06
CA ARG A 286 -17.40 13.48 6.88
C ARG A 286 -16.78 12.41 7.79
N SER A 287 -17.13 12.41 9.06
CA SER A 287 -16.58 11.44 10.05
C SER A 287 -17.08 10.00 9.88
N ASP A 288 -18.01 9.74 8.96
CA ASP A 288 -18.53 8.42 8.64
C ASP A 288 -17.72 7.69 7.54
N GLY A 289 -16.61 8.31 7.08
CA GLY A 289 -15.66 7.72 6.15
C GLY A 289 -16.13 7.67 4.70
N MET A 290 -17.14 8.48 4.32
CA MET A 290 -17.47 8.68 2.91
C MET A 290 -17.12 10.08 2.41
N CYS A 291 -16.81 10.20 1.13
CA CYS A 291 -16.58 11.47 0.46
C CYS A 291 -17.55 11.66 -0.70
N GLY A 292 -18.02 12.88 -0.97
CA GLY A 292 -18.80 13.15 -2.18
C GLY A 292 -18.01 12.73 -3.42
N LYS A 293 -18.65 12.08 -4.41
CA LYS A 293 -17.92 11.55 -5.58
C LYS A 293 -17.11 12.63 -6.30
N GLU A 294 -17.69 13.80 -6.54
CA GLU A 294 -17.00 14.91 -7.21
C GLU A 294 -15.85 15.47 -6.37
N ASP A 295 -16.04 15.61 -5.05
CA ASP A 295 -14.99 16.08 -4.13
C ASP A 295 -13.84 15.07 -4.05
N PHE A 296 -14.17 13.77 -4.02
CA PHE A 296 -13.18 12.70 -4.08
C PHE A 296 -12.40 12.79 -5.39
N LEU A 297 -13.06 12.85 -6.56
CA LEU A 297 -12.39 12.97 -7.85
C LEU A 297 -11.46 14.19 -7.88
N ALA A 298 -11.93 15.37 -7.45
CA ALA A 298 -11.13 16.59 -7.36
C ALA A 298 -9.90 16.42 -6.47
N SER A 299 -10.06 15.80 -5.29
CA SER A 299 -8.94 15.52 -4.38
C SER A 299 -7.90 14.60 -5.01
N GLN A 300 -8.33 13.58 -5.74
CA GLN A 300 -7.44 12.60 -6.34
C GLN A 300 -6.68 13.19 -7.54
N TYR A 301 -7.30 14.08 -8.33
CA TYR A 301 -6.59 14.83 -9.37
C TYR A 301 -5.48 15.74 -8.82
N GLU A 302 -5.66 16.33 -7.63
CA GLU A 302 -4.59 17.07 -6.96
C GLU A 302 -3.52 16.13 -6.38
N ALA A 303 -3.93 15.03 -5.75
CA ALA A 303 -3.03 14.04 -5.17
C ALA A 303 -2.08 13.42 -6.21
N MET A 304 -2.58 13.09 -7.41
CA MET A 304 -1.76 12.55 -8.50
C MET A 304 -0.59 13.46 -8.89
N LYS A 305 -0.74 14.79 -8.78
CA LYS A 305 0.33 15.75 -9.11
C LYS A 305 1.50 15.67 -8.13
N LEU A 306 1.25 15.21 -6.90
CA LEU A 306 2.27 15.08 -5.85
C LEU A 306 3.23 13.93 -6.11
N ALA A 307 2.89 12.97 -6.96
CA ALA A 307 3.76 11.81 -7.19
C ALA A 307 5.09 12.18 -7.86
N ASN A 308 5.12 13.27 -8.65
CA ASN A 308 6.29 13.70 -9.43
C ASN A 308 6.98 12.54 -10.18
N TYR A 309 6.15 11.64 -10.75
CA TYR A 309 6.56 10.31 -11.23
C TYR A 309 7.84 10.31 -12.05
N GLU A 310 7.94 11.23 -13.01
CA GLU A 310 9.06 11.31 -13.94
C GLU A 310 10.39 11.59 -13.23
N PHE A 311 10.39 12.45 -12.21
CA PHE A 311 11.58 12.73 -11.43
C PHE A 311 11.83 11.63 -10.41
N ALA A 312 10.80 11.23 -9.65
CA ALA A 312 10.93 10.25 -8.58
C ALA A 312 11.45 8.90 -9.08
N CYS A 313 11.00 8.44 -10.26
CA CYS A 313 11.35 7.13 -10.80
C CYS A 313 12.59 7.12 -11.70
N PHE A 314 13.02 8.25 -12.24
CA PHE A 314 14.02 8.27 -13.31
C PHE A 314 15.10 9.35 -13.20
N ALA A 315 14.97 10.34 -12.32
CA ALA A 315 16.07 11.27 -12.10
C ALA A 315 17.22 10.52 -11.43
N ASN A 316 18.46 10.75 -11.86
CA ASN A 316 19.63 10.16 -11.20
C ASN A 316 19.90 10.93 -9.91
N TYR A 317 19.49 10.40 -8.75
CA TYR A 317 19.81 11.00 -7.46
C TYR A 317 20.39 9.98 -6.47
N THR A 318 21.04 10.48 -5.43
CA THR A 318 21.62 9.66 -4.36
C THR A 318 21.13 10.16 -3.01
N ILE A 319 20.80 9.24 -2.11
CA ILE A 319 20.35 9.56 -0.76
C ILE A 319 21.54 9.78 0.16
N LEU A 320 21.58 10.95 0.80
CA LEU A 320 22.56 11.31 1.81
C LEU A 320 22.03 10.83 3.17
N ASP A 321 22.64 9.77 3.71
CA ASP A 321 22.28 9.11 4.98
C ASP A 321 20.98 8.27 4.91
N PRO A 322 21.02 7.07 4.30
CA PRO A 322 19.84 6.21 4.12
C PRO A 322 19.36 5.51 5.41
N THR A 323 20.05 5.68 6.54
CA THR A 323 19.69 5.09 7.84
C THR A 323 19.36 6.18 8.86
N ASN A 324 18.43 7.09 8.53
CA ASN A 324 18.10 8.22 9.38
C ASN A 324 16.59 8.43 9.60
N GLY A 325 15.72 7.53 9.11
CA GLY A 325 14.27 7.67 9.21
C GLY A 325 13.73 8.95 8.60
N ARG A 326 14.35 9.44 7.52
CA ARG A 326 13.87 10.64 6.82
C ARG A 326 12.59 10.33 6.07
N ASP A 327 11.56 11.11 6.37
CA ASP A 327 10.30 11.11 5.64
C ASP A 327 10.41 11.99 4.37
N TYR A 328 10.20 11.37 3.21
CA TYR A 328 10.21 12.04 1.90
C TYR A 328 8.80 12.45 1.42
N ASP A 329 7.76 12.27 2.23
CA ASP A 329 6.36 12.46 1.88
C ASP A 329 5.94 11.71 0.60
N GLY A 330 6.55 10.55 0.33
CA GLY A 330 6.21 9.67 -0.78
C GLY A 330 6.73 10.12 -2.14
N THR A 331 7.57 11.17 -2.22
CA THR A 331 8.06 11.74 -3.47
C THR A 331 9.36 12.53 -3.29
N VAL A 332 10.02 12.89 -4.39
CA VAL A 332 11.20 13.76 -4.38
C VAL A 332 11.21 14.74 -5.55
N ASP A 333 11.96 15.82 -5.41
CA ASP A 333 12.28 16.81 -6.43
C ASP A 333 13.72 17.35 -6.27
N ASN A 334 14.18 18.23 -7.17
CA ASN A 334 15.52 18.82 -7.10
C ASN A 334 15.78 19.70 -5.87
N GLY A 335 14.74 20.09 -5.13
CA GLY A 335 14.84 20.84 -3.88
C GLY A 335 14.81 19.97 -2.63
N THR A 336 14.63 18.66 -2.79
CA THR A 336 14.39 17.76 -1.67
C THR A 336 15.66 17.61 -0.83
N LYS A 337 15.53 17.80 0.49
CA LYS A 337 16.65 17.70 1.42
C LYS A 337 17.02 16.24 1.64
N GLY A 338 18.32 15.95 1.66
CA GLY A 338 18.83 14.59 1.86
C GLY A 338 18.99 13.80 0.57
N ILE A 339 18.88 14.44 -0.60
CA ILE A 339 19.31 13.87 -1.87
C ILE A 339 20.36 14.74 -2.56
N VAL A 340 21.15 14.14 -3.44
CA VAL A 340 22.00 14.82 -4.42
C VAL A 340 21.58 14.38 -5.80
N VAL A 341 21.20 15.34 -6.65
CA VAL A 341 20.88 15.08 -8.06
C VAL A 341 22.17 15.09 -8.87
N ASN A 342 22.39 14.00 -9.61
CA ASN A 342 23.52 13.79 -10.50
C ASN A 342 23.11 14.01 -11.96
N ASP A 343 24.10 14.14 -12.83
CA ASP A 343 23.84 14.19 -14.27
C ASP A 343 23.33 12.83 -14.79
N GLY A 344 22.47 12.87 -15.81
CA GLY A 344 21.91 11.69 -16.47
C GLY A 344 20.53 11.30 -15.95
N ARG A 345 20.05 10.15 -16.42
CA ARG A 345 18.74 9.57 -16.12
C ARG A 345 18.92 8.08 -15.84
N ILE A 346 18.10 7.56 -14.96
CA ILE A 346 17.97 6.13 -14.72
C ILE A 346 16.94 5.62 -15.72
N ASP A 347 17.42 4.96 -16.77
CA ASP A 347 16.61 4.30 -17.78
C ASP A 347 16.96 2.81 -17.86
N ALA A 348 16.34 2.08 -18.79
CA ALA A 348 16.57 0.66 -18.95
C ALA A 348 18.05 0.34 -19.24
N GLU A 349 18.72 1.18 -20.04
CA GLU A 349 20.14 1.00 -20.39
C GLU A 349 21.03 1.20 -19.15
N TYR A 350 20.73 2.21 -18.33
CA TYR A 350 21.40 2.41 -17.04
C TYR A 350 21.24 1.19 -16.13
N ILE A 351 20.02 0.66 -15.95
CA ILE A 351 19.76 -0.53 -15.12
C ILE A 351 20.47 -1.77 -15.67
N GLU A 352 20.46 -1.99 -16.98
CA GLU A 352 21.20 -3.08 -17.61
C GLU A 352 22.72 -2.95 -17.37
N SER A 353 23.25 -1.72 -17.39
CA SER A 353 24.67 -1.45 -17.15
C SER A 353 25.14 -1.81 -15.73
N LEU A 354 24.23 -1.79 -14.74
CA LEU A 354 24.55 -2.20 -13.36
C LEU A 354 24.66 -3.72 -13.18
N ARG A 355 24.11 -4.49 -14.12
CA ARG A 355 24.12 -5.96 -14.09
C ARG A 355 25.30 -6.59 -14.86
N ALA A 356 26.00 -5.79 -15.65
CA ALA A 356 27.17 -6.18 -16.44
C ALA A 356 28.47 -6.03 -15.63
#